data_AF-A0A1X9MAR7-F1
#
_entry.id   AF-A0A1X9MAR7-F1
#
_cell.length_a   1.000
_cell.length_b   1.000
_cell.length_c   1.000
_cell.angle_alpha   90.00
_cell.angle_beta   90.00
_cell.angle_gamma   90.00
#
_symmetry.space_group_name_H-M   'P 1'
#
loop_
_entity.id
_entity.type
_entity.pdbx_description
1 polymer ?
#
loop_
_entity_poly.entity_id
_entity_poly.type
_entity_poly.pdbx_seq_one_letter_code
_entity_poly.pdbx_strand_id
1 'polypeptide(L)' 'MTKHILTIDRTSPVPLYKQIKEILIAELRANMDGPLRPISTEEELVLRFHVSRAPVRQALKELADEGYVYREVSVK' A
#
# COMPACT_ATOMS: atom_id res chain seq x y z
N MET A 1 -22.45 -7.63 -0.74
CA MET A 1 -21.57 -7.79 0.44
C MET A 1 -20.10 -7.61 0.05
N THR A 2 -19.68 -6.45 -0.45
CA THR A 2 -18.26 -6.28 -0.86
C THR A 2 -17.89 -4.80 -0.92
N LYS A 3 -17.47 -4.20 0.21
CA LYS A 3 -16.94 -2.83 0.24
C LYS A 3 -15.78 -2.60 1.24
N HIS A 4 -15.31 -3.63 1.95
CA HIS A 4 -14.38 -3.45 3.09
C HIS A 4 -12.91 -3.76 2.81
N ILE A 5 -12.53 -4.27 1.63
CA ILE A 5 -11.15 -4.68 1.35
C ILE A 5 -10.22 -3.49 1.00
N LEU A 6 -10.74 -2.26 0.89
CA LEU A 6 -9.97 -1.09 0.41
C LEU A 6 -9.76 0.01 1.47
N THR A 7 -10.15 -0.23 2.72
CA THR A 7 -10.13 0.79 3.78
C THR A 7 -9.53 0.24 5.08
N ILE A 8 -8.83 1.10 5.82
CA ILE A 8 -8.24 0.76 7.12
C ILE A 8 -9.33 0.63 8.19
N ASP A 9 -9.30 -0.47 8.93
CA ASP A 9 -10.08 -0.69 10.14
C ASP A 9 -9.23 -0.42 11.40
N ARG A 10 -9.52 0.69 12.07
CA ARG A 10 -8.80 1.10 13.29
C ARG A 10 -9.26 0.39 14.56
N THR A 11 -10.37 -0.33 14.50
CA THR A 11 -10.88 -1.14 15.61
C THR A 11 -10.31 -2.55 15.63
N SER A 12 -9.76 -2.97 14.48
CA SER A 12 -9.07 -4.24 14.33
C SER A 12 -7.77 -4.29 15.16
N PRO A 13 -7.43 -5.45 15.75
CA PRO A 13 -6.13 -5.66 16.39
C PRO A 13 -4.97 -5.74 15.37
N VAL A 14 -5.27 -5.78 14.08
CA VAL A 14 -4.25 -5.86 13.02
C VAL A 14 -3.52 -4.50 12.91
N PRO A 15 -2.18 -4.47 12.98
CA PRO A 15 -1.42 -3.24 12.84
C PRO A 15 -1.69 -2.49 11.52
N LEU A 16 -1.73 -1.15 11.56
CA LEU A 16 -2.02 -0.30 10.40
C LEU A 16 -1.15 -0.62 9.18
N TYR A 17 0.15 -0.83 9.37
CA TYR A 17 1.06 -1.12 8.25
C TYR A 17 0.71 -2.44 7.56
N LYS A 18 0.23 -3.46 8.29
CA LYS A 18 -0.20 -4.75 7.71
C LYS A 18 -1.45 -4.56 6.87
N GLN A 19 -2.43 -3.81 7.38
CA GLN A 19 -3.65 -3.49 6.62
C GLN A 19 -3.33 -2.71 5.34
N ILE A 20 -2.45 -1.71 5.41
CA ILE A 20 -1.98 -0.96 4.23
C ILE A 20 -1.35 -1.90 3.22
N LYS A 21 -0.43 -2.79 3.68
CA LYS A 21 0.23 -3.77 2.82
C LYS A 21 -0.78 -4.68 2.12
N GLU A 22 -1.74 -5.23 2.85
CA GLU A 22 -2.76 -6.13 2.30
C GLU A 22 -3.64 -5.44 1.25
N ILE A 23 -4.06 -4.19 1.51
CA ILE A 23 -4.81 -3.37 0.53
C ILE A 23 -3.97 -3.19 -0.74
N LEU A 24 -2.70 -2.80 -0.61
CA LEU A 24 -1.82 -2.57 -1.75
C LEU A 24 -1.55 -3.86 -2.55
N ILE A 25 -1.36 -5.00 -1.88
CA ILE A 25 -1.22 -6.30 -2.55
C ILE A 25 -2.48 -6.64 -3.34
N ALA A 26 -3.67 -6.42 -2.76
CA ALA A 26 -4.93 -6.66 -3.46
C ALA A 26 -5.06 -5.80 -4.72
N GLU A 27 -4.62 -4.54 -4.67
CA GLU A 27 -4.60 -3.63 -5.82
C GLU A 27 -3.61 -4.07 -6.90
N LEU A 28 -2.40 -4.47 -6.51
CA LEU A 28 -1.40 -4.99 -7.44
C LEU A 28 -1.90 -6.25 -8.14
N ARG A 29 -2.51 -7.18 -7.40
CA ARG A 29 -3.11 -8.41 -7.95
C ARG A 29 -4.26 -8.13 -8.90
N ALA A 30 -5.12 -7.16 -8.58
CA ALA A 30 -6.21 -6.76 -9.45
C ALA A 30 -5.73 -6.11 -10.77
N ASN A 31 -4.48 -5.65 -10.83
CA ASN A 31 -3.86 -5.05 -12.01
C ASN A 31 -2.81 -5.97 -12.68
N MET A 32 -2.80 -7.27 -12.37
CA MET A 32 -1.78 -8.20 -12.90
C MET A 32 -1.70 -8.25 -14.43
N ASP A 33 -2.83 -8.13 -15.13
CA ASP A 33 -2.90 -8.13 -16.60
C ASP A 33 -2.80 -6.71 -17.21
N GLY A 34 -2.63 -5.69 -16.38
CA GLY A 34 -2.54 -4.29 -16.79
C GLY A 34 -1.10 -3.82 -17.05
N PRO A 35 -0.91 -2.63 -17.63
CA PRO A 35 0.41 -2.03 -17.71
C PRO A 35 0.99 -1.82 -16.32
N LEU A 36 2.30 -2.04 -16.17
CA LEU A 36 3.02 -1.68 -14.95
C LEU A 36 2.78 -0.19 -14.67
N ARG A 37 2.18 0.12 -13.52
CA ARG A 37 1.90 1.47 -13.08
C ARG A 37 2.63 1.74 -11.76
N PRO A 38 3.20 2.93 -11.58
CA PRO A 38 3.72 3.34 -10.29
C PRO A 38 2.62 3.22 -9.23
N ILE A 39 2.99 2.67 -8.08
CA ILE A 39 2.16 2.70 -6.88
C ILE A 39 2.11 4.14 -6.37
N SER A 40 1.04 4.51 -5.66
CA SER A 40 0.93 5.80 -4.98
C SER A 40 2.16 6.11 -4.12
N THR A 41 2.57 7.39 -4.12
CA THR A 41 3.72 7.86 -3.35
C THR A 41 3.48 7.77 -1.84
N GLU A 42 4.54 7.90 -1.05
CA GLU A 42 4.41 7.94 0.42
C GLU A 42 3.43 9.04 0.87
N GLU A 43 3.53 10.26 0.29
CA GLU A 43 2.60 11.35 0.62
C GLU A 43 1.16 11.02 0.23
N GLU A 44 0.94 10.45 -0.96
CA GLU A 44 -0.39 10.07 -1.42
C GLU A 44 -1.02 9.00 -0.52
N LEU A 45 -0.24 8.00 -0.09
CA LEU A 45 -0.71 6.95 0.80
C LEU A 45 -1.02 7.46 2.22
N VAL A 46 -0.22 8.40 2.73
CA VAL A 46 -0.49 9.10 3.99
C VAL A 46 -1.83 9.83 3.93
N LEU A 47 -2.06 10.60 2.86
CA LEU A 47 -3.32 11.33 2.65
C LEU A 47 -4.50 10.37 2.47
N ARG A 48 -4.33 9.34 1.63
CA ARG A 48 -5.37 8.35 1.32
C ARG A 48 -5.85 7.63 2.58
N PHE A 49 -4.93 7.11 3.39
CA PHE A 49 -5.27 6.30 4.56
C PHE A 49 -5.44 7.12 5.86
N HIS A 50 -5.16 8.43 5.81
CA HIS A 50 -5.23 9.33 6.96
C HIS A 50 -4.38 8.84 8.14
N VAL A 51 -3.20 8.29 7.86
CA VAL A 51 -2.26 7.74 8.85
C VAL A 51 -1.00 8.59 8.93
N SER A 52 -0.16 8.37 9.95
CA SER A 52 1.18 8.95 9.97
C SER A 52 2.09 8.30 8.92
N ARG A 53 3.25 8.91 8.66
CA ARG A 53 4.25 8.39 7.70
C ARG A 53 4.81 7.03 8.11
N ALA A 54 4.93 6.75 9.41
CA ALA A 54 5.57 5.55 9.93
C ALA A 54 4.93 4.23 9.43
N PRO A 55 3.62 3.98 9.57
CA PRO A 55 2.99 2.76 9.06
C PRO A 55 3.03 2.66 7.54
N VAL A 56 2.98 3.78 6.80
CA VAL A 56 3.13 3.79 5.34
C VAL A 56 4.54 3.33 4.95
N ARG A 57 5.58 3.93 5.55
CA ARG A 57 6.97 3.56 5.29
C ARG A 57 7.24 2.09 5.62
N GLN A 58 6.69 1.59 6.72
CA GLN A 58 6.82 0.18 7.09
C GLN A 58 6.14 -0.73 6.06
N ALA A 59 4.92 -0.42 5.62
CA ALA A 59 4.21 -1.20 4.62
C ALA A 59 4.96 -1.22 3.28
N LEU A 60 5.43 -0.06 2.80
CA LEU A 60 6.23 0.05 1.58
C LEU A 60 7.54 -0.72 1.68
N LYS A 61 8.21 -0.68 2.83
CA LYS A 61 9.44 -1.44 3.06
C LYS A 61 9.17 -2.94 2.97
N GLU A 62 8.15 -3.45 3.64
CA GLU A 62 7.82 -4.88 3.60
C GLU A 62 7.40 -5.33 2.19
N LEU A 63 6.64 -4.51 1.45
CA LEU A 63 6.32 -4.79 0.05
C LEU A 63 7.59 -4.90 -0.80
N ALA A 64 8.58 -4.04 -0.57
CA ALA A 64 9.84 -4.08 -1.29
C ALA A 64 10.70 -5.29 -0.89
N ASP A 65 10.79 -5.58 0.40
CA ASP A 65 11.51 -6.75 0.93
C ASP A 65 10.90 -8.07 0.40
N GLU A 66 9.57 -8.12 0.22
CA GLU A 66 8.82 -9.27 -0.32
C GLU A 66 8.77 -9.30 -1.87
N GLY A 67 9.32 -8.29 -2.55
CA GLY A 67 9.41 -8.23 -4.01
C GLY A 67 8.13 -7.81 -4.74
N TYR A 68 7.13 -7.26 -4.03
CA TYR A 68 5.92 -6.72 -4.65
C TYR A 68 6.14 -5.38 -5.35
N VAL A 69 7.07 -4.57 -4.84
CA VAL A 69 7.39 -3.24 -5.38
C VAL A 69 8.89 -3.03 -5.37
N TYR A 70 9.39 -2.12 -6.18
CA TYR A 70 10.76 -1.65 -6.10
C TYR A 70 10.78 -0.13 -6.05
N ARG A 71 11.83 0.44 -5.46
CA ARG A 71 12.02 1.89 -5.44
C ARG A 71 12.65 2.32 -6.76
N GLU A 72 11.91 3.05 -7.57
CA GLU A 72 12.45 3.74 -8.73
C GLU A 72 12.71 5.20 -8.37
N VAL A 73 13.94 5.66 -8.55
CA VAL A 73 14.23 7.09 -8.50
C VAL A 73 14.01 7.60 -9.91
N SER A 74 12.89 8.27 -10.16
CA SER A 74 12.69 8.97 -11.42
C SER A 74 13.76 10.03 -11.57
N VAL A 75 14.77 9.74 -12.39
CA VAL A 75 15.74 10.74 -12.84
C VAL A 75 14.99 11.60 -13.85
N LYS A 76 14.81 12.88 -13.51
CA LYS A 76 14.25 13.88 -14.41
C LYS A 76 15.14 14.09 -15.63
#